data_AF-A0A519EN43-F1
#
_entry.id   AF-A0A519EN43-F1
#
_cell.length_a   1.000
_cell.length_b   1.000
_cell.length_c   1.000
_cell.angle_alpha   90.00
_cell.angle_beta   90.00
_cell.angle_gamma   90.00
#
_symmetry.space_group_name_H-M   'P 1'
#
loop_
_entity.id
_entity.type
_entity.pdbx_description
1 polymer ?
#
loop_
_entity_poly.entity_id
_entity_poly.type
_entity_poly.pdbx_seq_one_letter_code
_entity_poly.pdbx_strand_id
1 'polypeptide(L)'
;MPSLDDSRSDQQADFDSLRPGESTAQGATRRTALKAAIGAGYAAATLPIAAQTVITTSADGLQAGPITYTVNGFQVPAYAAAPSGKTGLPVVLVIQEIFGVHGYIQDTCRRFAKLGYLAIAPELYARQGDPRSYTEIPKLQSELVSKVPDAQVMADLDGALAYAAANGG
;
A
#
# COMPACT_ATOMS: atom_id res chain seq x y z
N MET A 1 16.80 56.90 5.49
CA MET A 1 16.07 56.47 4.29
C MET A 1 16.29 54.98 4.13
N PRO A 2 15.33 54.10 4.46
CA PRO A 2 15.48 52.66 4.22
C PRO A 2 15.46 52.40 2.71
N SER A 3 16.41 51.61 2.22
CA SER A 3 16.59 51.27 0.80
C SER A 3 15.44 50.40 0.28
N LEU A 4 14.83 50.81 -0.83
CA LEU A 4 13.71 50.16 -1.53
C LEU A 4 14.01 48.77 -2.14
N ASP A 5 15.24 48.26 -1.96
CA ASP A 5 15.77 47.09 -2.68
C ASP A 5 15.37 45.75 -2.05
N ASP A 6 15.18 45.72 -0.72
CA ASP A 6 14.85 44.49 0.03
C ASP A 6 13.47 43.93 -0.32
N SER A 7 12.50 44.83 -0.53
CA SER A 7 11.10 44.48 -0.79
C SER A 7 10.88 43.73 -2.11
N ARG A 8 11.75 43.92 -3.10
CA ARG A 8 11.64 43.25 -4.40
C ARG A 8 12.16 41.82 -4.35
N SER A 9 13.17 41.54 -3.53
CA SER A 9 13.73 40.20 -3.40
C SER A 9 12.77 39.27 -2.65
N ASP A 10 12.09 39.78 -1.61
CA ASP A 10 11.07 39.05 -0.87
C ASP A 10 9.85 38.73 -1.73
N GLN A 11 9.38 39.69 -2.53
CA GLN A 11 8.27 39.45 -3.45
C GLN A 11 8.58 38.41 -4.51
N GLN A 12 9.85 38.31 -4.93
CA GLN A 12 10.29 37.35 -5.93
C GLN A 12 10.42 35.94 -5.33
N ALA A 13 10.92 35.84 -4.10
CA ALA A 13 10.95 34.59 -3.34
C ALA A 13 9.55 34.05 -3.00
N ASP A 14 8.62 34.93 -2.61
CA ASP A 14 7.23 34.58 -2.33
C ASP A 14 6.51 34.13 -3.60
N PHE A 15 6.78 34.78 -4.75
CA PHE A 15 6.21 34.40 -6.03
C PHE A 15 6.74 33.04 -6.52
N ASP A 16 8.03 32.77 -6.36
CA ASP A 16 8.66 31.50 -6.77
C ASP A 16 8.22 30.31 -5.90
N SER A 17 7.84 30.56 -4.64
CA SER A 17 7.26 29.56 -3.72
C SER A 17 5.88 29.05 -4.18
N LEU A 18 5.12 29.87 -4.92
CA LEU A 18 3.76 29.54 -5.38
C LEU A 18 3.74 28.75 -6.69
N ARG A 19 4.89 28.55 -7.34
CA ARG A 19 5.00 27.78 -8.57
C ARG A 19 5.10 26.28 -8.25
N PRO A 20 4.34 25.40 -8.93
CA PRO A 20 4.59 23.97 -8.88
C PRO A 20 6.04 23.70 -9.29
N GLY A 21 6.85 23.16 -8.37
CA GLY A 21 8.29 23.07 -8.54
C GLY A 21 8.71 22.32 -9.81
N GLU A 22 9.38 23.02 -10.73
CA GLU A 22 10.13 22.41 -11.81
C GLU A 22 11.41 21.78 -11.22
N SER A 23 11.66 20.51 -11.54
CA SER A 23 12.88 19.83 -11.16
C SER A 23 14.05 20.38 -11.97
N THR A 24 14.89 21.22 -11.37
CA THR A 24 16.18 21.60 -11.97
C THR A 24 17.27 20.60 -11.59
N ALA A 25 18.35 20.57 -12.39
CA ALA A 25 19.45 19.61 -12.30
C ALA A 25 20.31 19.71 -11.01
N GLN A 26 20.04 20.68 -10.13
CA GLN A 26 20.70 20.81 -8.83
C GLN A 26 19.73 20.44 -7.69
N GLY A 27 19.79 19.18 -7.29
CA GLY A 27 19.44 18.74 -5.94
C GLY A 27 17.96 18.39 -5.72
N ALA A 28 17.67 17.08 -5.70
CA ALA A 28 16.43 16.59 -5.11
C ALA A 28 16.34 17.07 -3.65
N THR A 29 15.42 17.99 -3.36
CA THR A 29 15.17 18.41 -1.98
C THR A 29 14.65 17.24 -1.15
N ARG A 30 14.82 17.27 0.19
CA ARG A 30 14.29 16.23 1.10
C ARG A 30 12.79 15.95 0.87
N ARG A 31 12.03 16.97 0.45
CA ARG A 31 10.62 16.83 0.05
C ARG A 31 10.44 16.00 -1.22
N THR A 32 11.30 16.15 -2.23
CA THR A 32 11.28 15.31 -3.45
C THR A 32 11.70 13.87 -3.15
N ALA A 33 12.70 13.67 -2.28
CA ALA A 33 13.12 12.34 -1.84
C ALA A 33 12.04 11.63 -1.01
N LEU A 34 11.35 12.34 -0.09
CA LEU A 34 10.21 11.83 0.66
C LEU A 34 9.03 11.46 -0.25
N LYS A 35 8.77 12.26 -1.30
CA LYS A 35 7.75 11.93 -2.31
C LYS A 35 8.09 10.68 -3.12
N ALA A 36 9.37 10.45 -3.43
CA ALA A 36 9.82 9.24 -4.14
C ALA A 36 9.76 7.98 -3.25
N ALA A 37 10.06 8.12 -1.95
CA ALA A 37 10.06 6.99 -1.01
C ALA A 37 8.65 6.41 -0.74
N ILE A 38 7.59 7.19 -0.96
CA ILE A 38 6.18 6.75 -0.81
C ILE A 38 5.77 5.79 -1.95
N GLY A 39 6.53 5.73 -3.05
CA GLY A 39 6.22 4.89 -4.22
C GLY A 39 6.72 3.44 -4.17
N ALA A 40 7.48 3.04 -3.15
CA ALA A 40 8.01 1.68 -3.04
C ALA A 40 6.89 0.69 -2.64
N GLY A 41 6.15 0.19 -3.62
CA GLY A 41 5.15 -0.88 -3.43
C GLY A 41 3.90 -0.75 -4.30
N TYR A 42 3.67 0.37 -4.97
CA TYR A 42 2.51 0.60 -5.83
C TYR A 42 2.82 0.26 -7.29
N ALA A 43 1.80 -0.20 -8.04
CA ALA A 43 1.90 -0.27 -9.51
C ALA A 43 2.00 1.14 -10.10
N ALA A 44 2.83 1.33 -11.14
CA ALA A 44 3.03 2.64 -11.77
C ALA A 44 1.73 3.23 -12.35
N ALA A 45 0.76 2.38 -12.69
CA ALA A 45 -0.57 2.75 -13.18
C ALA A 45 -1.42 3.54 -12.17
N THR A 46 -1.01 3.62 -10.90
CA THR A 46 -1.76 4.25 -9.81
C THR A 46 -1.57 5.76 -9.70
N LEU A 47 -0.74 6.38 -10.54
CA LEU A 47 -0.54 7.84 -10.50
C LEU A 47 -1.72 8.57 -11.15
N PRO A 48 -2.26 9.65 -10.53
CA PRO A 48 -1.72 10.41 -9.39
C PRO A 48 -2.23 9.97 -7.99
N ILE A 49 -3.05 8.93 -7.90
CA ILE A 49 -3.73 8.49 -6.66
C ILE A 49 -2.74 8.00 -5.59
N ALA A 50 -1.65 7.31 -5.98
CA ALA A 50 -0.59 6.87 -5.07
C ALA A 50 0.10 7.99 -4.28
N ALA A 51 0.02 9.25 -4.74
CA ALA A 51 0.57 10.40 -4.00
C ALA A 51 -0.28 10.83 -2.80
N GLN A 52 -1.54 10.37 -2.70
CA GLN A 52 -2.50 10.75 -1.65
C GLN A 52 -2.67 9.68 -0.57
N THR A 53 -2.33 8.43 -0.83
CA THR A 53 -2.45 7.30 0.11
C THR A 53 -1.20 7.17 0.99
N VAL A 54 -0.94 8.19 1.80
CA VAL A 54 0.21 8.20 2.72
C VAL A 54 0.08 7.04 3.72
N ILE A 55 1.05 6.14 3.68
CA ILE A 55 1.23 5.07 4.67
C ILE A 55 1.67 5.75 5.97
N THR A 56 0.86 5.67 7.02
CA THR A 56 1.07 6.44 8.25
C THR A 56 1.03 5.59 9.52
N THR A 57 0.56 4.34 9.43
CA THR A 57 0.31 3.53 10.61
C THR A 57 1.57 2.75 10.99
N SER A 58 2.16 3.10 12.14
CA SER A 58 3.31 2.36 12.69
C SER A 58 2.95 0.91 13.05
N ALA A 59 3.91 0.01 12.88
CA ALA A 59 3.83 -1.39 13.32
C ALA A 59 4.10 -1.58 14.83
N ASP A 60 4.40 -0.54 15.59
CA ASP A 60 4.72 -0.66 17.03
C ASP A 60 3.61 -1.36 17.82
N GLY A 61 3.97 -2.38 18.61
CA GLY A 61 2.99 -3.17 19.36
C GLY A 61 2.09 -4.06 18.49
N LEU A 62 2.41 -4.21 17.21
CA LEU A 62 1.78 -5.18 16.30
C LEU A 62 2.77 -6.29 15.95
N GLN A 63 2.28 -7.51 15.80
CA GLN A 63 2.91 -8.53 14.98
C GLN A 63 2.38 -8.35 13.55
N ALA A 64 3.20 -7.82 12.65
CA ALA A 64 2.79 -7.53 11.28
C ALA A 64 3.87 -7.89 10.27
N GLY A 65 3.48 -8.50 9.14
CA GLY A 65 4.42 -8.94 8.11
C GLY A 65 3.82 -9.90 7.09
N PRO A 66 4.65 -10.35 6.13
CA PRO A 66 4.24 -11.36 5.16
C PRO A 66 4.02 -12.71 5.86
N ILE A 67 2.99 -13.42 5.40
CA ILE A 67 2.65 -14.79 5.80
C ILE A 67 2.33 -15.60 4.54
N THR A 68 2.12 -16.90 4.70
CA THR A 68 1.70 -17.78 3.61
C THR A 68 0.84 -18.90 4.17
N TYR A 69 -0.17 -19.31 3.39
CA TYR A 69 -1.01 -20.47 3.70
C TYR A 69 -1.28 -21.29 2.42
N THR A 70 -1.70 -22.55 2.59
CA THR A 70 -1.87 -23.48 1.48
C THR A 70 -3.34 -23.60 1.09
N VAL A 71 -3.64 -23.44 -0.21
CA VAL A 71 -4.97 -23.70 -0.78
C VAL A 71 -4.82 -24.53 -2.04
N ASN A 72 -5.39 -25.74 -2.03
CA ASN A 72 -5.33 -26.69 -3.15
C ASN A 72 -3.89 -26.92 -3.65
N GLY A 73 -2.94 -27.06 -2.72
CA GLY A 73 -1.52 -27.31 -3.02
C GLY A 73 -0.73 -26.07 -3.46
N PHE A 74 -1.35 -24.89 -3.54
CA PHE A 74 -0.67 -23.64 -3.83
C PHE A 74 -0.42 -22.82 -2.56
N GLN A 75 0.77 -22.23 -2.47
CA GLN A 75 1.16 -21.35 -1.39
C GLN A 75 0.67 -19.93 -1.67
N VAL A 76 -0.46 -19.54 -1.07
CA VAL A 76 -1.03 -18.20 -1.20
C VAL A 76 -0.25 -17.24 -0.29
N PRO A 77 0.47 -16.25 -0.85
CA PRO A 77 1.10 -15.21 -0.05
C PRO A 77 0.04 -14.26 0.49
N ALA A 78 0.28 -13.70 1.67
CA ALA A 78 -0.58 -12.68 2.25
C ALA A 78 0.21 -11.76 3.17
N TYR A 79 -0.36 -10.60 3.50
CA TYR A 79 0.11 -9.76 4.60
C TYR A 79 -0.84 -9.92 5.78
N ALA A 80 -0.30 -10.07 6.99
CA ALA A 80 -1.10 -10.10 8.21
C ALA A 80 -0.61 -9.07 9.23
N ALA A 81 -1.53 -8.56 10.04
CA ALA A 81 -1.23 -7.72 11.19
C ALA A 81 -2.19 -8.03 12.35
N ALA A 82 -1.66 -8.13 13.57
CA ALA A 82 -2.41 -8.33 14.81
C ALA A 82 -1.73 -7.63 15.99
N PRO A 83 -2.45 -7.28 17.07
CA PRO A 83 -1.83 -6.86 18.33
C PRO A 83 -0.84 -7.90 18.86
N SER A 84 0.39 -7.49 19.22
CA SER A 84 1.40 -8.42 19.73
C SER A 84 0.94 -9.14 21.01
N GLY A 85 1.15 -10.46 21.06
CA GLY A 85 0.87 -11.28 22.25
C GLY A 85 -0.61 -11.45 22.59
N LYS A 86 -1.53 -11.15 21.66
CA LYS A 86 -2.96 -11.40 21.80
C LYS A 86 -3.39 -12.57 20.92
N THR A 87 -4.41 -13.30 21.38
CA THR A 87 -5.03 -14.43 20.67
C THR A 87 -6.56 -14.38 20.84
N GLY A 88 -7.30 -15.17 20.07
CA GLY A 88 -8.77 -15.15 20.05
C GLY A 88 -9.32 -13.84 19.47
N LEU A 89 -8.60 -13.25 18.52
CA LEU A 89 -8.94 -11.97 17.92
C LEU A 89 -10.08 -12.12 16.90
N PRO A 90 -10.99 -11.13 16.79
CA PRO A 90 -11.89 -11.07 15.65
C PRO A 90 -11.10 -10.87 14.35
N VAL A 91 -11.52 -11.55 13.29
CA VAL A 91 -10.82 -11.57 11.99
C VAL A 91 -11.42 -10.55 11.02
N VAL A 92 -10.55 -9.83 10.32
CA VAL A 92 -10.90 -9.00 9.17
C VAL A 92 -10.08 -9.44 7.97
N LEU A 93 -10.75 -9.91 6.92
CA LEU A 93 -10.12 -10.12 5.62
C LEU A 93 -10.17 -8.82 4.83
N VAL A 94 -9.00 -8.29 4.45
CA VAL A 94 -8.86 -7.06 3.68
C VAL A 94 -8.65 -7.43 2.22
N ILE A 95 -9.65 -7.15 1.38
CA ILE A 95 -9.60 -7.46 -0.05
C ILE A 95 -8.86 -6.34 -0.79
N GLN A 96 -7.84 -6.73 -1.54
CA GLN A 96 -7.07 -5.82 -2.39
C GLN A 96 -7.91 -5.22 -3.51
N GLU A 97 -7.52 -4.02 -3.94
CA GLU A 97 -7.90 -3.48 -5.25
C GLU A 97 -7.12 -4.18 -6.39
N ILE A 98 -7.26 -3.67 -7.63
CA ILE A 98 -6.63 -4.26 -8.82
C ILE A 98 -5.08 -4.21 -8.80
N PHE A 99 -4.47 -3.51 -7.84
CA PHE A 99 -3.03 -3.29 -7.76
C PHE A 99 -2.28 -4.24 -6.81
N GLY A 100 -2.94 -5.27 -6.26
CA GLY A 100 -2.29 -6.21 -5.34
C GLY A 100 -2.25 -5.74 -3.89
N VAL A 101 -1.57 -6.51 -3.04
CA VAL A 101 -1.33 -6.14 -1.63
C VAL A 101 -0.13 -5.19 -1.55
N HIS A 102 -0.37 -3.95 -1.96
CA HIS A 102 0.61 -2.87 -1.85
C HIS A 102 0.54 -2.16 -0.49
N GLY A 103 1.39 -1.13 -0.31
CA GLY A 103 1.59 -0.48 0.98
C GLY A 103 0.31 0.07 1.63
N TYR A 104 -0.68 0.53 0.86
CA TYR A 104 -1.98 0.95 1.41
C TYR A 104 -2.76 -0.20 2.04
N ILE A 105 -2.78 -1.37 1.38
CA ILE A 105 -3.49 -2.55 1.87
C ILE A 105 -2.82 -3.06 3.14
N GLN A 106 -1.48 -3.07 3.15
CA GLN A 106 -0.70 -3.40 4.35
C GLN A 106 -0.95 -2.40 5.49
N ASP A 107 -1.03 -1.10 5.19
CA ASP A 107 -1.39 -0.07 6.18
C ASP A 107 -2.81 -0.26 6.72
N THR A 108 -3.76 -0.60 5.86
CA THR A 108 -5.14 -0.90 6.24
C THR A 108 -5.20 -2.09 7.18
N CYS A 109 -4.42 -3.16 6.94
CA CYS A 109 -4.29 -4.26 7.89
C CYS A 109 -3.76 -3.79 9.25
N ARG A 110 -2.71 -2.95 9.27
CA ARG A 110 -2.17 -2.38 10.52
C ARG A 110 -3.19 -1.52 11.24
N ARG A 111 -4.02 -0.74 10.53
CA ARG A 111 -5.09 0.08 11.13
C ARG A 111 -6.12 -0.79 11.84
N PHE A 112 -6.58 -1.88 11.23
CA PHE A 112 -7.45 -2.84 11.90
C PHE A 112 -6.76 -3.53 13.08
N ALA A 113 -5.49 -3.89 12.94
CA ALA A 113 -4.73 -4.48 14.04
C ALA A 113 -4.61 -3.53 15.25
N LYS A 114 -4.44 -2.21 15.03
CA LYS A 114 -4.48 -1.20 16.10
C LYS A 114 -5.83 -1.13 16.82
N LEU A 115 -6.91 -1.56 16.16
CA LEU A 115 -8.26 -1.63 16.73
C LEU A 115 -8.55 -2.98 17.40
N GLY A 116 -7.58 -3.89 17.47
CA GLY A 116 -7.73 -5.17 18.16
C GLY A 116 -8.16 -6.35 17.29
N TYR A 117 -8.00 -6.26 15.97
CA TYR A 117 -8.34 -7.34 15.03
C TYR A 117 -7.10 -8.10 14.56
N LEU A 118 -7.29 -9.35 14.14
CA LEU A 118 -6.35 -10.02 13.22
C LEU A 118 -6.80 -9.65 11.79
N ALA A 119 -5.99 -8.84 11.12
CA ALA A 119 -6.27 -8.43 9.74
C ALA A 119 -5.35 -9.19 8.77
N ILE A 120 -5.94 -9.78 7.72
CA ILE A 120 -5.21 -10.55 6.70
C ILE A 120 -5.59 -10.05 5.31
N ALA A 121 -4.60 -9.74 4.47
CA ALA A 121 -4.76 -9.39 3.07
C ALA A 121 -4.08 -10.44 2.17
N PRO A 122 -4.84 -11.37 1.58
CA PRO A 122 -4.34 -12.32 0.58
C PRO A 122 -3.91 -11.65 -0.73
N GLU A 123 -2.79 -12.10 -1.31
CA GLU A 123 -2.39 -11.78 -2.69
C GLU A 123 -3.19 -12.66 -3.67
N LEU A 124 -4.41 -12.24 -3.97
CA LEU A 124 -5.40 -13.01 -4.74
C LEU A 124 -5.00 -13.25 -6.20
N TYR A 125 -4.03 -12.49 -6.70
CA TYR A 125 -3.53 -12.58 -8.09
C TYR A 125 -2.27 -13.44 -8.21
N ALA A 126 -1.74 -13.97 -7.10
CA ALA A 126 -0.44 -14.65 -7.07
C ALA A 126 -0.34 -15.86 -8.02
N ARG A 127 -1.47 -16.46 -8.40
CA ARG A 127 -1.53 -17.58 -9.35
C ARG A 127 -1.46 -17.12 -10.81
N GLN A 128 -1.85 -15.88 -11.10
CA GLN A 128 -1.94 -15.32 -12.45
C GLN A 128 -0.75 -14.39 -12.77
N GLY A 129 -0.23 -13.65 -11.79
CA GLY A 129 0.90 -12.74 -11.99
C GLY A 129 0.99 -11.62 -10.96
N ASP A 130 1.98 -10.74 -11.12
CA ASP A 130 2.18 -9.58 -10.24
C ASP A 130 1.54 -8.32 -10.88
N PRO A 131 0.49 -7.73 -10.27
CA PRO A 131 -0.11 -6.50 -10.79
C PRO A 131 0.87 -5.31 -10.84
N ARG A 132 1.97 -5.35 -10.07
CA ARG A 132 3.00 -4.30 -10.06
C ARG A 132 3.82 -4.24 -11.34
N SER A 133 3.78 -5.28 -12.18
CA SER A 133 4.45 -5.27 -13.49
C SER A 133 3.72 -4.46 -14.55
N TYR A 134 2.50 -3.97 -14.26
CA TYR A 134 1.67 -3.23 -15.20
C TYR A 134 1.76 -1.72 -15.01
N THR A 135 1.91 -1.01 -16.12
CA THR A 135 1.96 0.47 -16.17
C THR A 135 0.66 1.09 -16.69
N GLU A 136 -0.23 0.30 -17.30
CA GLU A 136 -1.49 0.74 -17.90
C GLU A 136 -2.67 -0.05 -17.33
N ILE A 137 -3.69 0.66 -16.83
CA ILE A 137 -4.90 0.03 -16.26
C ILE A 137 -5.61 -0.92 -17.24
N PRO A 138 -5.81 -0.59 -18.53
CA PRO A 138 -6.49 -1.49 -19.45
C PRO A 138 -5.77 -2.84 -19.64
N LYS A 139 -4.43 -2.82 -19.67
CA LYS A 139 -3.62 -4.05 -19.76
C LYS A 139 -3.71 -4.85 -18.46
N LEU A 140 -3.56 -4.19 -17.31
CA LEU A 140 -3.73 -4.82 -16.00
C LEU A 140 -5.09 -5.53 -15.89
N GLN A 141 -6.16 -4.87 -16.31
CA GLN A 141 -7.50 -5.46 -16.27
C GLN A 141 -7.67 -6.66 -17.22
N SER A 142 -7.27 -6.49 -18.48
CA SER A 142 -7.51 -7.49 -19.53
C SER A 142 -6.57 -8.70 -19.45
N GLU A 143 -5.35 -8.52 -18.94
CA GLU A 143 -4.33 -9.57 -18.91
C GLU A 143 -4.22 -10.27 -17.55
N LEU A 144 -4.54 -9.59 -16.45
CA LEU A 144 -4.44 -10.15 -15.10
C LEU A 144 -5.79 -10.24 -14.40
N VAL A 145 -6.44 -9.10 -14.09
CA VAL A 145 -7.63 -9.06 -13.22
C VAL A 145 -8.76 -9.94 -13.75
N SER A 146 -9.07 -9.83 -15.04
CA SER A 146 -10.14 -10.61 -15.68
C SER A 146 -9.83 -12.10 -15.84
N LYS A 147 -8.62 -12.54 -15.49
CA LYS A 147 -8.19 -13.95 -15.55
C LYS A 147 -8.28 -14.66 -14.20
N VAL A 148 -8.72 -13.96 -13.16
CA VAL A 148 -8.83 -14.49 -11.79
C VAL A 148 -10.26 -14.98 -11.59
N PRO A 149 -10.49 -16.30 -11.44
CA PRO A 149 -11.84 -16.82 -11.26
C PRO A 149 -12.39 -16.50 -9.86
N ASP A 150 -13.66 -16.11 -9.75
CA ASP A 150 -14.28 -15.83 -8.45
C ASP A 150 -14.22 -17.05 -7.51
N ALA A 151 -14.39 -18.26 -8.03
CA ALA A 151 -14.27 -19.49 -7.24
C ALA A 151 -12.87 -19.67 -6.63
N GLN A 152 -11.81 -19.23 -7.33
CA GLN A 152 -10.46 -19.21 -6.78
C GLN A 152 -10.37 -18.20 -5.65
N VAL A 153 -10.87 -16.98 -5.87
CA VAL A 153 -10.87 -15.92 -4.84
C VAL A 153 -11.55 -16.40 -3.57
N MET A 154 -12.74 -16.99 -3.70
CA MET A 154 -13.47 -17.52 -2.54
C MET A 154 -12.70 -18.62 -1.82
N ALA A 155 -12.08 -19.55 -2.55
CA ALA A 155 -11.26 -20.60 -1.95
C ALA A 155 -10.01 -20.06 -1.23
N ASP A 156 -9.36 -19.04 -1.81
CA ASP A 156 -8.21 -18.40 -1.18
C ASP A 156 -8.64 -17.65 0.10
N LEU A 157 -9.82 -17.02 0.11
CA LEU A 157 -10.38 -16.38 1.31
C LEU A 157 -10.76 -17.39 2.41
N ASP A 158 -11.36 -18.52 2.05
CA ASP A 158 -11.63 -19.61 2.99
C ASP A 158 -10.32 -20.15 3.60
N GLY A 159 -9.27 -20.26 2.78
CA GLY A 159 -7.92 -20.61 3.25
C GLY A 159 -7.34 -19.59 4.23
N ALA A 160 -7.53 -18.30 3.97
CA ALA A 160 -7.10 -17.23 4.87
C ALA A 160 -7.83 -17.30 6.22
N LEU A 161 -9.14 -17.59 6.21
CA LEU A 161 -9.93 -17.77 7.42
C LEU A 161 -9.48 -19.00 8.22
N ALA A 162 -9.21 -20.13 7.54
CA ALA A 162 -8.69 -21.33 8.19
C ALA A 162 -7.29 -21.09 8.80
N TYR A 163 -6.44 -20.32 8.11
CA TYR A 163 -5.16 -19.89 8.67
C TYR A 163 -5.36 -19.04 9.92
N ALA A 164 -6.26 -18.05 9.88
CA ALA A 164 -6.53 -17.15 11.00
C ALA A 164 -6.94 -17.92 12.26
N ALA A 165 -7.89 -18.85 12.11
CA ALA A 165 -8.39 -19.70 13.19
C ALA A 165 -7.26 -20.53 13.87
N ALA A 166 -6.21 -20.88 13.13
CA ALA A 166 -5.05 -21.60 13.66
C ALA A 166 -3.96 -20.68 14.25
N ASN A 167 -4.03 -19.36 14.05
CA ASN A 167 -2.95 -18.41 14.32
C ASN A 167 -3.40 -17.18 15.14
N GLY A 168 -4.27 -17.39 16.13
CA GLY A 168 -4.56 -16.37 17.14
C GLY A 168 -5.79 -15.50 16.86
N GLY A 169 -6.63 -15.85 15.88
CA GLY A 169 -7.95 -15.27 15.74
C GLY A 169 -8.75 -16.01 14.70
#